data_AF-A0A7S4P3L8-F1
#
_entry.id   AF-A0A7S4P3L8-F1
#
_cell.length_a   1.000
_cell.length_b   1.000
_cell.length_c   1.000
_cell.angle_alpha   90.00
_cell.angle_beta   90.00
_cell.angle_gamma   90.00
#
_symmetry.space_group_name_H-M   'P 1'
#
loop_
_entity.id
_entity.type
_entity.pdbx_description
1 polymer ?
#
loop_
_entity_poly.entity_id
_entity_poly.type
_entity_poly.pdbx_seq_one_letter_code
_entity_poly.pdbx_strand_id
1 'polypeptide(L)'
;QIVFPKTYVAQSDLELADGVGEGKYRKGLGQENMAFTSDREDMPSLAMTAVQRLFDRDGVDPARCGRLEVGTETLIDKSKSTKSYLMPLFGNNSAILGIDTINACYG
;
A
#
# COMPACT_ATOMS: atom_id res chain seq x y z
N GLN A 1 2.05 2.52 10.45
CA GLN A 1 2.85 1.31 10.19
C GLN A 1 3.18 1.24 8.70
N ILE A 2 4.39 0.80 8.33
CA ILE A 2 4.81 0.69 6.93
C ILE A 2 4.78 -0.79 6.51
N VAL A 3 4.20 -1.05 5.35
CA VAL A 3 4.15 -2.38 4.73
C VAL A 3 4.53 -2.23 3.26
N PHE A 4 5.44 -3.07 2.81
CA PHE A 4 5.79 -3.24 1.41
C PHE A 4 5.95 -4.74 1.16
N PRO A 5 5.73 -5.21 -0.09
CA PRO A 5 5.94 -6.61 -0.45
C PRO A 5 7.36 -7.08 -0.11
N LYS A 6 7.50 -8.35 0.23
CA LYS A 6 8.83 -8.93 0.53
C LYS A 6 9.62 -9.26 -0.73
N THR A 7 8.94 -9.36 -1.86
CA THR A 7 9.55 -9.70 -3.15
C THR A 7 10.07 -8.44 -3.81
N TYR A 8 11.29 -8.50 -4.32
CA TYR A 8 11.92 -7.40 -5.04
C TYR A 8 12.77 -7.92 -6.21
N VAL A 9 13.07 -7.03 -7.15
CA VAL A 9 14.09 -7.22 -8.19
C VAL A 9 15.22 -6.21 -7.97
N ALA A 10 16.47 -6.68 -8.07
CA ALA A 10 17.63 -5.80 -8.02
C ALA A 10 17.73 -5.00 -9.32
N GLN A 11 18.01 -3.71 -9.23
CA GLN A 11 18.06 -2.84 -10.40
C GLN A 11 19.19 -3.21 -11.36
N SER A 12 20.30 -3.78 -10.85
CA SER A 12 21.36 -4.34 -11.70
C SER A 12 20.89 -5.51 -12.55
N ASP A 13 20.06 -6.39 -11.99
CA ASP A 13 19.54 -7.55 -12.71
C ASP A 13 18.51 -7.11 -13.76
N LEU A 14 17.73 -6.08 -13.44
CA LEU A 14 16.80 -5.45 -14.38
C LEU A 14 17.54 -4.73 -15.52
N GLU A 15 18.66 -4.05 -15.24
CA GLU A 15 19.53 -3.45 -16.27
C GLU A 15 20.02 -4.51 -17.27
N LEU A 16 20.47 -5.66 -16.77
CA LEU A 16 20.92 -6.80 -17.59
C LEU A 16 19.76 -7.39 -18.42
N ALA A 17 18.60 -7.58 -17.80
CA ALA A 17 17.42 -8.14 -18.46
C ALA A 17 16.88 -7.22 -19.59
N ASP A 18 16.90 -5.91 -19.37
CA ASP A 18 16.44 -4.92 -20.34
C ASP A 18 17.49 -4.58 -21.41
N GLY A 19 18.73 -5.06 -21.26
CA GLY A 19 19.83 -4.80 -22.19
C GLY A 19 20.26 -3.32 -22.21
N VAL A 20 20.08 -2.60 -21.11
CA VAL A 20 20.47 -1.19 -20.98
C VAL A 20 21.90 -1.05 -20.44
N GLY A 21 22.49 0.14 -20.62
CA GLY A 21 23.83 0.42 -20.10
C GLY A 21 23.92 0.32 -18.58
N GLU A 22 25.05 -0.19 -18.08
CA GLU A 22 25.32 -0.34 -16.65
C GLU A 22 25.14 0.98 -15.90
N GLY A 23 24.41 0.94 -14.79
CA GLY A 23 24.15 2.09 -13.94
C GLY A 23 23.06 3.02 -14.46
N LYS A 24 22.36 2.70 -15.56
CA LYS A 24 21.21 3.50 -16.00
C LYS A 24 20.15 3.64 -14.92
N TYR A 25 19.83 2.57 -14.20
CA TYR A 25 18.86 2.57 -13.10
C TYR A 25 19.54 2.90 -11.77
N ARG A 26 20.69 2.28 -11.49
CA ARG A 26 21.38 2.49 -10.20
C ARG A 26 21.94 3.89 -10.02
N LYS A 27 22.63 4.42 -11.03
CA LYS A 27 23.24 5.75 -11.00
C LYS A 27 22.33 6.80 -11.63
N GLY A 28 21.69 6.48 -12.75
CA GLY A 28 20.82 7.41 -13.46
C GLY A 28 19.53 7.73 -12.70
N LEU A 29 18.86 6.72 -12.13
CA LEU A 29 17.64 6.92 -11.32
C LEU A 29 17.90 6.90 -9.81
N GLY A 30 19.09 6.48 -9.36
CA GLY A 30 19.41 6.37 -7.94
C GLY A 30 18.68 5.23 -7.22
N GLN A 31 18.27 4.18 -7.95
CA GLN A 31 17.47 3.07 -7.40
C GLN A 31 18.31 1.80 -7.27
N GLU A 32 18.23 1.13 -6.12
CA GLU A 32 18.96 -0.13 -5.89
C GLU A 32 18.07 -1.36 -6.04
N ASN A 33 16.85 -1.32 -5.50
CA ASN A 33 15.89 -2.43 -5.53
C ASN A 33 14.48 -1.90 -5.78
N MET A 34 13.65 -2.69 -6.46
CA MET A 34 12.23 -2.39 -6.67
C MET A 34 11.38 -3.52 -6.11
N ALA A 35 10.62 -3.22 -5.05
CA ALA A 35 9.64 -4.15 -4.51
C ALA A 35 8.40 -4.21 -5.43
N PHE A 36 7.79 -5.39 -5.53
CA PHE A 36 6.58 -5.59 -6.33
C PHE A 36 5.67 -6.63 -5.68
N THR A 37 4.36 -6.53 -5.94
CA THR A 37 3.37 -7.48 -5.41
C THR A 37 3.34 -8.76 -6.24
N SER A 38 3.10 -9.89 -5.56
CA SER A 38 2.69 -11.14 -6.23
C SER A 38 1.18 -11.15 -6.48
N ASP A 39 0.66 -12.24 -7.04
CA ASP A 39 -0.78 -12.48 -7.20
C ASP A 39 -1.56 -12.57 -5.88
N ARG A 40 -0.86 -12.64 -4.74
CA ARG A 40 -1.45 -12.71 -3.39
C ARG A 40 -1.50 -11.38 -2.65
N GLU A 41 -0.95 -10.33 -3.23
CA GLU A 41 -0.85 -9.01 -2.62
C GLU A 41 -1.40 -7.94 -3.58
N ASP A 42 -2.18 -7.03 -3.04
CA ASP A 42 -2.79 -5.92 -3.74
C ASP A 42 -2.91 -4.71 -2.79
N MET A 43 -3.39 -3.59 -3.32
CA MET A 43 -3.50 -2.37 -2.53
C MET A 43 -4.35 -2.58 -1.25
N PRO A 44 -5.58 -3.13 -1.29
CA PRO A 44 -6.38 -3.38 -0.09
C PRO A 44 -5.70 -4.31 0.92
N SER A 45 -5.06 -5.40 0.49
CA SER A 45 -4.39 -6.34 1.41
C SER A 45 -3.17 -5.74 2.09
N LEU A 46 -2.39 -4.92 1.38
CA LEU A 46 -1.28 -4.16 1.98
C LEU A 46 -1.81 -3.14 3.01
N ALA A 47 -2.88 -2.41 2.69
CA ALA A 47 -3.52 -1.47 3.60
C ALA A 47 -4.11 -2.18 4.83
N MET A 48 -4.80 -3.30 4.66
CA MET A 48 -5.33 -4.12 5.77
C MET A 48 -4.19 -4.60 6.67
N THR A 49 -3.07 -5.05 6.09
CA THR A 49 -1.90 -5.48 6.86
C THR A 49 -1.30 -4.31 7.67
N ALA A 50 -1.23 -3.12 7.08
CA ALA A 50 -0.72 -1.94 7.76
C ALA A 50 -1.61 -1.50 8.93
N VAL A 51 -2.93 -1.51 8.73
CA VAL A 51 -3.93 -1.17 9.76
C VAL A 51 -3.93 -2.21 10.88
N GLN A 52 -3.91 -3.51 10.55
CA GLN A 52 -3.85 -4.57 11.57
C GLN A 52 -2.57 -4.45 12.41
N ARG A 53 -1.41 -4.21 11.78
CA ARG A 53 -0.16 -3.98 12.51
C ARG A 53 -0.23 -2.76 13.44
N LEU A 54 -0.96 -1.71 13.05
CA LEU A 54 -1.14 -0.50 13.88
C LEU A 54 -1.93 -0.85 15.14
N PHE A 55 -3.01 -1.63 15.01
CA PHE A 55 -3.77 -2.10 16.16
C PHE A 55 -2.93 -2.98 17.09
N ASP A 56 -2.26 -3.99 16.53
CA ASP A 56 -1.54 -5.00 17.29
C ASP A 56 -0.27 -4.46 17.96
N ARG A 57 0.50 -3.62 17.25
CA ARG A 57 1.81 -3.16 17.74
C ARG A 57 1.72 -1.88 18.56
N ASP A 58 0.85 -0.96 18.15
CA ASP A 58 0.73 0.35 18.77
C ASP A 58 -0.42 0.40 19.79
N GLY A 59 -1.15 -0.71 19.97
CA GLY A 59 -2.22 -0.84 20.99
C GLY A 59 -3.43 0.04 20.72
N VAL A 60 -3.67 0.39 19.45
CA VAL A 60 -4.78 1.26 19.05
C VAL A 60 -6.08 0.46 19.04
N ASP A 61 -7.03 0.86 19.88
CA ASP A 61 -8.37 0.26 19.93
C ASP A 61 -9.22 0.69 18.71
N PRO A 62 -9.66 -0.25 17.84
CA PRO A 62 -10.49 0.04 16.68
C PRO A 62 -11.83 0.72 17.03
N ALA A 63 -12.37 0.48 18.22
CA ALA A 63 -13.62 1.08 18.68
C ALA A 63 -13.50 2.60 18.91
N ARG A 64 -12.28 3.13 19.02
CA ARG A 64 -12.02 4.57 19.24
C ARG A 64 -11.83 5.35 17.94
N CYS A 65 -11.79 4.70 16.79
CA CYS A 65 -11.64 5.37 15.51
C CYS A 65 -12.96 6.03 15.08
N GLY A 66 -12.94 7.35 14.86
CA GLY A 66 -14.09 8.12 14.35
C GLY A 66 -13.99 8.51 12.87
N ARG A 67 -12.80 8.39 12.26
CA ARG A 67 -12.55 8.73 10.86
C ARG A 67 -11.44 7.86 10.29
N LEU A 68 -11.66 7.31 9.11
CA LEU A 68 -10.72 6.52 8.32
C LEU A 68 -10.78 7.01 6.87
N GLU A 69 -9.65 7.50 6.38
CA GLU A 69 -9.48 7.95 4.99
C GLU A 69 -8.34 7.20 4.34
N VAL A 70 -8.44 7.01 3.03
CA VAL A 70 -7.44 6.28 2.25
C VAL A 70 -7.02 7.13 1.06
N GLY A 71 -5.77 7.59 1.08
CA GLY A 71 -5.14 8.22 -0.08
C GLY A 71 -4.63 7.15 -1.05
N THR A 72 -5.08 7.19 -2.30
CA THR A 72 -4.63 6.23 -3.33
C THR A 72 -4.83 6.74 -4.75
N GLU A 73 -3.96 6.31 -5.65
CA GLU A 73 -4.18 6.36 -7.11
C GLU A 73 -4.44 4.97 -7.73
N THR A 74 -4.30 3.90 -6.94
CA THR A 74 -4.56 2.53 -7.37
C THR A 74 -6.01 2.15 -7.07
N LEU A 75 -6.83 2.10 -8.12
CA LEU A 75 -8.25 1.75 -8.04
C LEU A 75 -8.49 0.26 -8.33
N ILE A 76 -9.04 -0.46 -7.36
CA ILE A 76 -9.54 -1.84 -7.55
C ILE A 76 -10.96 -1.81 -8.12
N ASP A 77 -11.77 -0.86 -7.67
CA ASP A 77 -13.15 -0.66 -8.09
C ASP A 77 -13.40 0.85 -8.26
N LYS A 78 -14.19 1.23 -9.26
CA LYS A 78 -14.48 2.64 -9.57
C LYS A 78 -15.54 3.28 -8.67
N SER A 79 -16.28 2.46 -7.92
CA SER A 79 -17.39 2.86 -7.07
C SER A 79 -17.15 2.46 -5.61
N LYS A 80 -16.64 1.24 -5.39
CA LYS A 80 -16.38 0.71 -4.04
C LYS A 80 -15.00 1.15 -3.55
N SER A 81 -15.01 2.07 -2.59
CA SER A 81 -13.79 2.60 -1.97
C SER A 81 -12.95 1.53 -1.26
N THR A 82 -11.64 1.68 -1.27
CA THR A 82 -10.68 0.93 -0.47
C THR A 82 -11.02 1.00 1.01
N LYS A 83 -11.44 2.17 1.49
CA LYS A 83 -11.93 2.36 2.87
C LYS A 83 -12.96 1.30 3.26
N SER A 84 -13.86 0.92 2.35
CA SER A 84 -14.88 -0.09 2.63
C SER A 84 -14.32 -1.52 2.79
N TYR A 85 -13.17 -1.82 2.18
CA TYR A 85 -12.45 -3.10 2.40
C TYR A 85 -11.75 -3.14 3.76
N LEU A 86 -11.44 -1.99 4.36
CA LEU A 86 -10.81 -1.90 5.69
C LEU A 86 -11.81 -2.03 6.84
N MET A 87 -13.08 -1.69 6.62
CA MET A 87 -14.13 -1.69 7.65
C MET A 87 -14.27 -3.01 8.44
N PRO A 88 -14.09 -4.22 7.85
CA PRO A 88 -14.11 -5.46 8.62
C PRO A 88 -13.13 -5.50 9.81
N LEU A 89 -12.00 -4.78 9.73
CA LEU A 89 -11.02 -4.69 10.82
C LEU A 89 -11.53 -3.92 12.05
N PHE A 90 -12.61 -3.15 11.90
CA PHE A 90 -13.20 -2.33 12.95
C PHE A 90 -14.38 -3.03 13.66
N GLY A 91 -14.67 -4.28 13.28
CA GLY A 91 -15.71 -5.10 13.91
C GLY A 91 -17.08 -4.42 13.88
N ASN A 92 -17.63 -4.15 15.06
CA ASN A 92 -18.95 -3.53 15.22
C ASN A 92 -18.93 -1.99 15.12
N ASN A 93 -17.75 -1.35 15.05
CA ASN A 93 -17.66 0.10 14.92
C ASN A 93 -17.94 0.52 13.46
N SER A 94 -19.20 0.82 13.17
CA SER A 94 -19.66 1.26 11.84
C SER A 94 -19.74 2.79 11.69
N ALA A 95 -19.66 3.54 12.80
CA ALA A 95 -19.79 5.00 12.83
C ALA A 95 -18.45 5.71 12.52
N ILE A 96 -17.83 5.35 11.39
CA ILE A 96 -16.51 5.84 10.98
C ILE A 96 -16.63 6.67 9.70
N LEU A 97 -16.36 7.97 9.80
CA LEU A 97 -16.34 8.90 8.67
C LEU A 97 -15.17 8.63 7.70
N GLY A 98 -15.21 9.24 6.52
CA GLY A 98 -14.13 9.19 5.54
C GLY A 98 -14.35 8.17 4.42
N ILE A 99 -13.67 8.43 3.31
CA ILE A 99 -13.70 7.69 2.04
C ILE A 99 -12.29 7.67 1.43
N ASP A 100 -12.18 7.27 0.17
CA ASP A 100 -10.93 7.38 -0.58
C ASP A 100 -10.75 8.81 -1.10
N THR A 101 -9.51 9.29 -1.09
CA THR A 101 -9.08 10.54 -1.72
C THR A 101 -8.08 10.21 -2.82
N ILE A 102 -8.28 10.81 -3.99
CA ILE A 102 -7.56 10.45 -5.22
C ILE A 102 -7.03 11.72 -5.86
N ASN A 103 -5.71 11.85 -5.91
CA ASN A 103 -5.01 12.85 -6.72
C ASN A 103 -3.58 12.40 -6.99
N ALA A 104 -3.39 11.41 -7.85
CA ALA A 104 -2.10 10.78 -8.08
C ALA A 104 -1.39 10.42 -6.74
N CYS A 105 -0.09 10.70 -6.62
CA CYS A 105 0.67 10.54 -5.37
C CYS A 105 0.28 11.50 -4.22
N TYR A 106 -0.66 12.43 -4.41
CA TYR A 106 -1.13 13.42 -3.42
C TYR A 106 -2.41 13.00 -2.68
N GLY A 107 -2.94 11.81 -2.98
CA GLY A 107 -4.15 11.28 -2.35
C GLY A 107 -4.12 11.29 -0.82
#